data_AF-J1AR83-F1
#
_entry.id   AF-J1AR83-F1
#
_cell.length_a   1.000
_cell.length_b   1.000
_cell.length_c   1.000
_cell.angle_alpha   90.00
_cell.angle_beta   90.00
_cell.angle_gamma   90.00
#
_symmetry.space_group_name_H-M   'P 1'
#
loop_
_entity.id
_entity.type
_entity.pdbx_description
1 polymer ?
#
loop_
_entity_poly.entity_id
_entity_poly.type
_entity_poly.pdbx_seq_one_letter_code
_entity_poly.pdbx_strand_id
1 'polypeptide(L)'
;MNGDEHLSISLATAAVVLVPWVSVLPPEWLVAALFGVFIGALAPDADANDSAIFHTRIPGGKGKRLIVLPLFGYAIRYLVYYPISLPFIALLGERGMPRHRGVLHSAIGVVLMTLLLGAYAWAIGTIGLRIPWDIGYTVFLLGFLGGAVGHLLEDSCTRSGVAWLFPLSGHRTRGAITTGSGDPRPTIYAAVMAVAAGGLFAAGKVEAVPAALFPYAGIAVAAALWVIFLLAARPRR
;
A
#
# COMPACT_ATOMS: atom_id res chain seq x y z
N MET A 1 -2.10 -12.24 -2.53
CA MET A 1 -2.13 -11.82 -3.94
C MET A 1 -0.67 -11.78 -4.41
N ASN A 2 -0.42 -11.62 -5.70
CA ASN A 2 0.92 -11.41 -6.22
C ASN A 2 1.27 -9.90 -6.19
N GLY A 3 2.54 -9.54 -6.29
CA GLY A 3 2.98 -8.15 -6.20
C GLY A 3 2.39 -7.21 -7.28
N ASP A 4 2.13 -7.73 -8.48
CA ASP A 4 1.46 -6.99 -9.55
C ASP A 4 -0.02 -6.72 -9.24
N GLU A 5 -0.71 -7.71 -8.67
CA GLU A 5 -2.08 -7.54 -8.16
C GLU A 5 -2.11 -6.48 -7.05
N HIS A 6 -1.20 -6.57 -6.09
CA HIS A 6 -1.08 -5.60 -5.00
C HIS A 6 -0.91 -4.17 -5.53
N LEU A 7 0.03 -4.00 -6.47
CA LEU A 7 0.29 -2.71 -7.07
C LEU A 7 -0.91 -2.17 -7.85
N SER A 8 -1.55 -3.01 -8.66
CA SER A 8 -2.66 -2.58 -9.51
C SER A 8 -3.89 -2.14 -8.70
N ILE A 9 -4.24 -2.87 -7.65
CA ILE A 9 -5.39 -2.55 -6.79
C ILE A 9 -5.09 -1.32 -5.93
N SER A 10 -3.89 -1.22 -5.37
CA SER A 10 -3.48 -0.06 -4.55
C SER A 10 -3.41 1.24 -5.37
N LEU A 11 -2.85 1.21 -6.58
CA LEU A 11 -2.85 2.38 -7.47
C LEU A 11 -4.26 2.75 -7.95
N ALA A 12 -5.12 1.77 -8.26
CA ALA A 12 -6.50 2.04 -8.62
C ALA A 12 -7.29 2.63 -7.44
N THR A 13 -7.05 2.16 -6.20
CA THR A 13 -7.60 2.74 -4.97
C THR A 13 -7.13 4.19 -4.80
N ALA A 14 -5.84 4.45 -5.00
CA ALA A 14 -5.30 5.80 -4.94
C ALA A 14 -5.93 6.72 -6.00
N ALA A 15 -6.19 6.22 -7.22
CA ALA A 15 -6.88 6.98 -8.25
C ALA A 15 -8.30 7.38 -7.80
N VAL A 16 -9.08 6.49 -7.18
CA VAL A 16 -10.42 6.81 -6.64
C VAL A 16 -10.33 7.94 -5.61
N VAL A 17 -9.34 7.87 -4.71
CA VAL A 17 -9.15 8.88 -3.65
C VAL A 17 -8.65 10.20 -4.20
N LEU A 18 -7.72 10.19 -5.16
CA LEU A 18 -7.02 11.38 -5.64
C LEU A 18 -7.74 12.11 -6.77
N VAL A 19 -8.55 11.43 -7.59
CA VAL A 19 -9.27 12.05 -8.72
C VAL A 19 -10.03 13.32 -8.33
N PRO A 20 -10.78 13.36 -7.22
CA PRO A 20 -11.47 14.59 -6.78
C PRO A 20 -10.55 15.77 -6.47
N TRP A 21 -9.26 15.53 -6.29
CA TRP A 21 -8.27 16.53 -5.92
C TRP A 21 -7.40 17.00 -7.10
N VAL A 22 -7.51 16.38 -8.27
CA VAL A 22 -6.59 16.61 -9.42
C VAL A 22 -6.60 18.06 -9.91
N SER A 23 -7.71 18.77 -9.79
CA SER A 23 -7.81 20.19 -10.19
C SER A 23 -7.39 21.17 -9.10
N VAL A 24 -7.14 20.71 -7.88
CA VAL A 24 -6.89 21.56 -6.70
C VAL A 24 -5.46 21.40 -6.20
N LEU A 25 -4.93 20.18 -6.22
CA LEU A 25 -3.57 19.91 -5.74
C LEU A 25 -2.54 20.14 -6.84
N PRO A 26 -1.34 20.63 -6.48
CA PRO A 26 -0.21 20.68 -7.39
C PRO A 26 0.10 19.29 -7.99
N PRO A 27 0.41 19.20 -9.30
CA PRO A 27 0.71 17.93 -9.96
C PRO A 27 1.85 17.14 -9.29
N GLU A 28 2.87 17.82 -8.79
CA GLU A 28 4.00 17.23 -8.07
C GLU A 28 3.58 16.49 -6.80
N TRP A 29 2.53 16.95 -6.10
CA TRP A 29 2.01 16.27 -4.91
C TRP A 29 1.21 15.02 -5.29
N LEU A 30 0.50 15.04 -6.42
CA LEU A 30 -0.17 13.84 -6.95
C LEU A 30 0.86 12.78 -7.36
N VAL A 31 1.96 13.18 -8.00
CA VAL A 31 3.07 12.30 -8.32
C VAL A 31 3.71 11.74 -7.05
N ALA A 32 3.96 12.59 -6.05
CA ALA A 32 4.49 12.16 -4.76
C ALA A 32 3.57 11.14 -4.06
N ALA A 33 2.25 11.37 -4.06
CA ALA A 33 1.27 10.46 -3.49
C ALA A 33 1.29 9.10 -4.20
N LEU A 34 1.20 9.09 -5.54
CA LEU A 34 1.19 7.87 -6.34
C LEU A 34 2.52 7.10 -6.22
N PHE A 35 3.65 7.81 -6.15
CA PHE A 35 4.95 7.20 -5.93
C PHE A 35 5.04 6.57 -4.53
N GLY A 36 4.52 7.27 -3.51
CA GLY A 36 4.35 6.73 -2.16
C GLY A 36 3.54 5.43 -2.20
N VAL A 37 2.34 5.45 -2.80
CA VAL A 37 1.48 4.26 -2.92
C VAL A 37 2.18 3.12 -3.64
N PHE A 38 2.89 3.40 -4.73
CA PHE A 38 3.63 2.40 -5.51
C PHE A 38 4.65 1.65 -4.65
N ILE A 39 5.45 2.36 -3.85
CA ILE A 39 6.43 1.72 -2.97
C ILE A 39 5.72 1.06 -1.77
N GLY A 40 4.77 1.76 -1.16
CA GLY A 40 4.03 1.30 0.02
C GLY A 40 3.27 0.00 -0.22
N ALA A 41 2.67 -0.18 -1.40
CA ALA A 41 1.92 -1.39 -1.77
C ALA A 41 2.79 -2.66 -1.84
N LEU A 42 4.11 -2.50 -1.96
CA LEU A 42 5.07 -3.61 -2.02
C LEU A 42 5.93 -3.71 -0.75
N ALA A 43 5.93 -2.66 0.08
CA ALA A 43 6.81 -2.56 1.23
C ALA A 43 6.61 -3.66 2.29
N PRO A 44 5.37 -4.09 2.62
CA PRO A 44 5.17 -5.18 3.57
C PRO A 44 5.87 -6.48 3.17
N ASP A 45 5.92 -6.79 1.88
CA ASP A 45 6.54 -8.02 1.36
C ASP A 45 8.07 -8.01 1.39
N ALA A 46 8.72 -6.94 1.86
CA ALA A 46 10.16 -6.92 2.10
C ALA A 46 10.61 -7.94 3.16
N ASP A 47 9.67 -8.56 3.89
CA ASP A 47 9.91 -9.66 4.82
C ASP A 47 9.97 -11.06 4.16
N ALA A 48 9.70 -11.15 2.85
CA ALA A 48 9.72 -12.38 2.06
C ALA A 48 10.88 -12.39 1.05
N ASN A 49 11.66 -13.47 0.96
CA ASN A 49 12.86 -13.50 0.10
C ASN A 49 12.55 -13.40 -1.42
N ASP A 50 11.41 -13.90 -1.86
CA ASP A 50 11.04 -14.01 -3.28
C ASP A 50 9.96 -12.99 -3.70
N SER A 51 9.84 -11.88 -2.97
CA SER A 51 8.82 -10.87 -3.27
C SER A 51 9.21 -9.96 -4.44
N ALA A 52 8.18 -9.42 -5.10
CA ALA A 52 8.34 -8.57 -6.28
C ALA A 52 9.25 -7.34 -6.03
N ILE A 53 9.32 -6.84 -4.80
CA ILE A 53 10.15 -5.70 -4.44
C ILE A 53 11.66 -5.99 -4.59
N PHE A 54 12.09 -7.25 -4.56
CA PHE A 54 13.50 -7.61 -4.76
C PHE A 54 13.87 -7.85 -6.23
N HIS A 55 12.89 -7.80 -7.14
CA HIS A 55 13.11 -8.11 -8.54
C HIS A 55 13.00 -6.87 -9.42
N THR A 56 13.92 -6.74 -10.38
CA THR A 56 13.90 -5.64 -11.35
C THR A 56 12.79 -5.79 -12.39
N ARG A 57 12.09 -6.93 -12.43
CA ARG A 57 11.02 -7.22 -13.40
C ARG A 57 9.74 -7.52 -12.64
N ILE A 58 8.70 -6.73 -12.91
CA ILE A 58 7.32 -7.08 -12.53
C ILE A 58 6.74 -7.96 -13.67
N PRO A 59 6.11 -9.10 -13.37
CA PRO A 59 5.35 -9.87 -14.36
C PRO A 59 4.36 -8.96 -15.12
N GLY A 60 4.36 -9.01 -16.45
CA GLY A 60 3.51 -8.15 -17.31
C GLY A 60 4.17 -6.83 -17.78
N GLY A 61 5.29 -6.41 -17.19
CA GLY A 61 6.09 -5.30 -17.72
C GLY A 61 6.85 -5.75 -18.98
N LYS A 62 6.63 -5.09 -20.12
CA LYS A 62 7.29 -5.36 -21.41
C LYS A 62 8.83 -5.17 -21.37
N GLY A 63 9.55 -6.03 -20.67
CA GLY A 63 11.02 -6.09 -20.62
C GLY A 63 11.74 -4.96 -19.87
N LYS A 64 11.05 -3.93 -19.37
CA LYS A 64 11.69 -2.81 -18.66
C LYS A 64 12.14 -3.20 -17.26
N ARG A 65 13.40 -2.91 -16.92
CA ARG A 65 13.97 -3.13 -15.58
C ARG A 65 13.66 -1.94 -14.67
N LEU A 66 12.92 -2.16 -13.60
CA LEU A 66 12.69 -1.21 -12.51
C LEU A 66 13.74 -1.42 -11.42
N ILE A 67 14.92 -0.80 -11.57
CA ILE A 67 16.02 -0.89 -10.60
C ILE A 67 15.64 -0.28 -9.24
N VAL A 68 14.70 0.67 -9.25
CA VAL A 68 14.17 1.33 -8.05
C VAL A 68 13.58 0.32 -7.07
N LEU A 69 12.94 -0.77 -7.54
CA LEU A 69 12.32 -1.75 -6.67
C LEU A 69 13.33 -2.44 -5.73
N PRO A 70 14.37 -3.16 -6.22
CA PRO A 70 15.35 -3.78 -5.33
C PRO A 70 16.03 -2.81 -4.36
N LEU A 71 16.27 -1.57 -4.79
CA LEU A 71 16.84 -0.54 -3.91
C LEU A 71 15.93 -0.30 -2.70
N PHE A 72 14.63 -0.07 -2.94
CA PHE A 72 13.67 0.08 -1.85
C PHE A 72 13.46 -1.22 -1.07
N GLY A 73 13.43 -2.37 -1.74
CA GLY A 73 13.28 -3.67 -1.08
C GLY A 73 14.38 -3.94 -0.06
N TYR A 74 15.64 -3.77 -0.46
CA TYR A 74 16.78 -3.93 0.44
C TYR A 74 16.85 -2.85 1.51
N ALA A 75 16.55 -1.59 1.16
CA ALA A 75 16.50 -0.51 2.15
C ALA A 75 15.43 -0.80 3.23
N ILE A 76 14.22 -1.17 2.82
CA ILE A 76 13.13 -1.53 3.75
C ILE A 76 13.56 -2.75 4.57
N ARG A 77 14.08 -3.81 3.96
CA ARG A 77 14.47 -5.02 4.69
C ARG A 77 15.52 -4.76 5.77
N TYR A 78 16.62 -4.11 5.39
CA TYR A 78 17.78 -3.99 6.28
C TYR A 78 17.74 -2.78 7.19
N LEU A 79 17.21 -1.65 6.71
CA LEU A 79 17.18 -0.41 7.47
C LEU A 79 15.87 -0.22 8.23
N VAL A 80 14.77 -0.85 7.80
CA VAL A 80 13.46 -0.62 8.41
C VAL A 80 12.94 -1.87 9.13
N TYR A 81 12.80 -2.99 8.45
CA TYR A 81 12.20 -4.21 8.99
C TYR A 81 12.99 -4.81 10.15
N TYR A 82 14.29 -5.09 9.96
CA TYR A 82 15.09 -5.65 11.05
C TYR A 82 15.16 -4.70 12.26
N PRO A 83 15.42 -3.39 12.10
CA PRO A 83 15.39 -2.46 13.23
C PRO A 83 14.04 -2.38 13.94
N ILE A 84 12.92 -2.36 13.22
CA ILE A 84 11.57 -2.40 13.82
C ILE A 84 11.34 -3.71 14.58
N SER A 85 11.91 -4.82 14.12
CA SER A 85 11.74 -6.12 14.77
C SER A 85 12.51 -6.22 16.09
N LEU A 86 13.63 -5.51 16.27
CA LEU A 86 14.49 -5.61 17.46
C LEU A 86 13.75 -5.37 18.79
N PRO A 87 12.96 -4.28 18.96
CA PRO A 87 12.16 -4.10 20.17
C PRO A 87 11.17 -5.24 20.43
N PHE A 88 10.53 -5.77 19.37
CA PHE A 88 9.58 -6.88 19.53
C PHE A 88 10.29 -8.18 19.89
N ILE A 89 11.49 -8.44 19.37
CA ILE A 89 12.32 -9.58 19.78
C ILE A 89 12.68 -9.44 21.27
N ALA A 90 13.14 -8.26 21.68
CA ALA A 90 13.54 -8.02 23.07
C ALA A 90 12.37 -8.17 24.06
N LEU A 91 11.17 -7.73 23.67
CA LEU A 91 9.99 -7.74 24.54
C LEU A 91 9.17 -9.04 24.48
N LEU A 92 9.14 -9.73 23.33
CA LEU A 92 8.22 -10.84 23.06
C LEU A 92 8.93 -12.15 22.65
N GLY A 93 10.28 -12.16 22.61
CA GLY A 93 11.09 -13.33 22.29
C GLY A 93 10.81 -13.88 20.89
N GLU A 94 10.64 -15.20 20.78
CA GLU A 94 10.37 -15.91 19.52
C GLU A 94 9.17 -15.35 18.75
N ARG A 95 8.16 -14.81 19.45
CA ARG A 95 6.99 -14.22 18.78
C ARG A 95 7.36 -12.98 17.97
N GLY A 96 8.34 -12.20 18.43
CA GLY A 96 8.83 -11.01 17.76
C GLY A 96 9.84 -11.28 16.63
N MET A 97 10.26 -12.54 16.43
CA MET A 97 11.26 -12.86 15.41
C MET A 97 10.77 -12.57 13.98
N PRO A 98 11.68 -12.10 13.10
CA PRO A 98 11.40 -11.90 11.69
C PRO A 98 10.83 -13.16 11.03
N ARG A 99 9.69 -13.02 10.37
CA ARG A 99 9.02 -14.05 9.59
C ARG A 99 8.13 -13.41 8.54
N HIS A 100 7.86 -14.15 7.48
CA HIS A 100 6.91 -13.74 6.44
C HIS A 100 5.51 -13.54 7.04
N ARG A 101 4.85 -12.44 6.68
CA ARG A 101 3.56 -12.00 7.25
C ARG A 101 3.65 -11.83 8.76
N GLY A 102 4.78 -11.26 9.18
CA GLY A 102 5.12 -10.94 10.56
C GLY A 102 4.82 -9.48 10.88
N VAL A 103 5.81 -8.76 11.42
CA VAL A 103 5.63 -7.37 11.88
C VAL A 103 5.22 -6.44 10.74
N LEU A 104 5.80 -6.58 9.53
CA LEU A 104 5.46 -5.68 8.43
C LEU A 104 4.02 -5.84 7.91
N HIS A 105 3.41 -7.02 8.09
CA HIS A 105 1.99 -7.26 7.78
C HIS A 105 1.10 -7.04 9.02
N SER A 106 1.34 -5.96 9.76
CA SER A 106 0.50 -5.54 10.88
C SER A 106 0.31 -4.02 10.89
N ALA A 107 -0.75 -3.54 11.54
CA ALA A 107 -1.03 -2.10 11.64
C ALA A 107 0.13 -1.35 12.30
N ILE A 108 0.68 -1.89 13.39
CA ILE A 108 1.80 -1.28 14.08
C ILE A 108 3.07 -1.28 13.21
N GLY A 109 3.34 -2.38 12.49
CA GLY A 109 4.50 -2.44 11.60
C GLY A 109 4.40 -1.48 10.44
N VAL A 110 3.22 -1.34 9.82
CA VAL A 110 2.98 -0.37 8.74
C VAL A 110 3.21 1.07 9.21
N VAL A 111 2.71 1.42 10.40
CA VAL A 111 2.93 2.76 10.98
C VAL A 111 4.41 2.97 11.28
N LEU A 112 5.06 2.05 11.97
CA LEU A 112 6.49 2.16 12.32
C LEU A 112 7.38 2.21 11.05
N MET A 113 7.05 1.41 10.03
CA MET A 113 7.76 1.38 8.76
C MET A 113 7.65 2.74 8.06
N THR A 114 6.45 3.31 8.00
CA THR A 114 6.22 4.63 7.42
C THR A 114 7.01 5.71 8.16
N LEU A 115 6.96 5.71 9.50
CA LEU A 115 7.67 6.70 10.32
C LEU A 115 9.19 6.59 10.19
N LEU A 116 9.73 5.37 10.23
CA LEU A 116 11.17 5.15 10.16
C LEU A 116 11.72 5.43 8.76
N LEU A 117 11.02 4.99 7.72
CA LEU A 117 11.36 5.34 6.33
C LEU A 117 11.31 6.86 6.13
N GLY A 118 10.29 7.53 6.66
CA GLY A 118 10.20 8.97 6.63
C GLY A 118 11.37 9.64 7.33
N ALA A 119 11.69 9.23 8.56
CA ALA A 119 12.83 9.77 9.29
C ALA A 119 14.14 9.64 8.49
N TYR A 120 14.38 8.50 7.83
CA TYR A 120 15.53 8.34 6.95
C TYR A 120 15.48 9.21 5.71
N ALA A 121 14.35 9.25 5.01
CA ALA A 121 14.18 10.07 3.82
C ALA A 121 14.41 11.56 4.16
N TRP A 122 13.81 12.04 5.25
CA TRP A 122 14.00 13.40 5.76
C TRP A 122 15.45 13.67 6.11
N ALA A 123 16.11 12.80 6.88
CA ALA A 123 17.51 12.99 7.28
C ALA A 123 18.45 13.01 6.07
N ILE A 124 18.30 12.07 5.14
CA ILE A 124 19.10 11.99 3.92
C ILE A 124 18.87 13.23 3.05
N GLY A 125 17.61 13.63 2.86
CA GLY A 125 17.31 14.79 2.02
C GLY A 125 17.73 16.11 2.66
N THR A 126 17.56 16.30 3.97
CA THR A 126 17.97 17.52 4.68
C THR A 126 19.50 17.62 4.76
N ILE A 127 20.16 16.58 5.26
CA ILE A 127 21.59 16.60 5.59
C ILE A 127 22.44 16.34 4.35
N GLY A 128 22.10 15.29 3.60
CA GLY A 128 22.88 14.83 2.46
C GLY A 128 22.63 15.63 1.19
N LEU A 129 21.36 15.91 0.89
CA LEU A 129 20.96 16.49 -0.40
C LEU A 129 20.50 17.95 -0.33
N ARG A 130 20.35 18.50 0.88
CA ARG A 130 19.84 19.86 1.14
C ARG A 130 18.52 20.16 0.42
N ILE A 131 17.62 19.19 0.38
CA ILE A 131 16.29 19.31 -0.22
C ILE A 131 15.46 20.30 0.60
N PRO A 132 14.87 21.34 -0.03
CA PRO A 132 13.91 22.21 0.64
C PRO A 132 12.57 21.46 0.75
N TRP A 133 12.37 20.75 1.85
CA TRP A 133 11.14 20.00 2.08
C TRP A 133 9.92 20.90 2.07
N ASP A 134 8.91 20.50 1.30
CA ASP A 134 7.57 21.07 1.30
C ASP A 134 6.56 20.00 1.79
N ILE A 135 5.27 20.32 1.67
CA ILE A 135 4.20 19.38 2.04
C ILE A 135 4.15 18.14 1.13
N GLY A 136 4.78 18.16 -0.04
CA GLY A 136 4.91 17.01 -0.94
C GLY A 136 5.58 15.81 -0.26
N TYR A 137 6.51 16.04 0.67
CA TYR A 137 7.08 14.97 1.50
C TYR A 137 6.03 14.28 2.38
N THR A 138 5.18 15.06 3.05
CA THR A 138 4.08 14.51 3.85
C THR A 138 3.08 13.76 2.96
N VAL A 139 2.78 14.29 1.78
CA VAL A 139 1.90 13.64 0.81
C VAL A 139 2.50 12.30 0.33
N PHE A 140 3.80 12.25 0.09
CA PHE A 140 4.50 10.99 -0.22
C PHE A 140 4.35 9.97 0.93
N LEU A 141 4.56 10.38 2.18
CA LEU A 141 4.42 9.48 3.33
C LEU A 141 2.98 8.98 3.53
N LEU A 142 1.99 9.85 3.31
CA LEU A 142 0.59 9.45 3.34
C LEU A 142 0.25 8.48 2.20
N GLY A 143 0.82 8.70 1.01
CA GLY A 143 0.73 7.75 -0.11
C GLY A 143 1.36 6.40 0.25
N PHE A 144 2.56 6.40 0.83
CA PHE A 144 3.25 5.19 1.28
C PHE A 144 2.43 4.43 2.32
N LEU A 145 1.91 5.13 3.34
CA LEU A 145 1.02 4.56 4.34
C LEU A 145 -0.23 3.96 3.70
N GLY A 146 -0.86 4.70 2.79
CA GLY A 146 -2.04 4.26 2.06
C GLY A 146 -1.80 3.00 1.23
N GLY A 147 -0.67 2.92 0.52
CA GLY A 147 -0.26 1.73 -0.22
C GLY A 147 -0.02 0.53 0.69
N ALA A 148 0.69 0.73 1.81
CA ALA A 148 0.94 -0.34 2.76
C ALA A 148 -0.34 -0.84 3.46
N VAL A 149 -1.26 0.07 3.81
CA VAL A 149 -2.60 -0.32 4.31
C VAL A 149 -3.40 -1.06 3.23
N GLY A 150 -3.36 -0.58 1.99
CA GLY A 150 -3.95 -1.26 0.82
C GLY A 150 -3.47 -2.70 0.70
N HIS A 151 -2.16 -2.92 0.77
CA HIS A 151 -1.55 -4.24 0.79
C HIS A 151 -2.15 -5.16 1.88
N LEU A 152 -2.30 -4.67 3.12
CA LEU A 152 -2.88 -5.47 4.20
C LEU A 152 -4.38 -5.78 3.98
N LEU A 153 -5.15 -4.85 3.40
CA LEU A 153 -6.55 -5.08 3.02
C LEU A 153 -6.67 -6.13 1.92
N GLU A 154 -5.82 -6.04 0.91
CA GLU A 154 -5.70 -7.01 -0.20
C GLU A 154 -5.37 -8.40 0.34
N ASP A 155 -4.35 -8.50 1.20
CA ASP A 155 -3.96 -9.77 1.78
C ASP A 155 -5.02 -10.32 2.76
N SER A 156 -5.83 -9.47 3.39
CA SER A 156 -6.99 -9.89 4.21
C SER A 156 -8.08 -10.58 3.37
N CYS A 157 -8.11 -10.38 2.06
CA CYS A 157 -9.01 -11.07 1.13
C CYS A 157 -8.50 -12.48 0.75
N THR A 158 -7.27 -12.83 1.11
CA THR A 158 -6.64 -14.11 0.77
C THR A 158 -6.85 -15.18 1.85
N ARG A 159 -6.67 -16.46 1.48
CA ARG A 159 -6.71 -17.60 2.42
C ARG A 159 -5.65 -17.52 3.52
N SER A 160 -4.50 -16.91 3.23
CA SER A 160 -3.41 -16.73 4.19
C SER A 160 -3.74 -15.63 5.21
N GLY A 161 -4.33 -14.53 4.72
CA GLY A 161 -4.77 -13.39 5.51
C GLY A 161 -3.68 -12.66 6.26
N VAL A 162 -4.12 -11.72 7.11
CA VAL A 162 -3.27 -10.76 7.83
C VAL A 162 -3.61 -10.77 9.31
N ALA A 163 -2.59 -10.76 10.17
CA ALA A 163 -2.74 -10.53 11.59
C ALA A 163 -2.54 -9.04 11.89
N TRP A 164 -3.60 -8.25 11.78
CA TRP A 164 -3.54 -6.78 11.90
C TRP A 164 -2.89 -6.28 13.20
N LEU A 165 -3.03 -7.03 14.30
CA LEU A 165 -2.49 -6.67 15.60
C LEU A 165 -1.21 -7.44 15.95
N PHE A 166 -0.55 -8.06 14.98
CA PHE A 166 0.71 -8.76 15.21
C PHE A 166 1.82 -7.78 15.62
N PRO A 167 2.72 -8.12 16.57
CA PRO A 167 2.89 -9.40 17.28
C PRO A 167 2.01 -9.58 18.53
N LEU A 168 1.15 -8.62 18.86
CA LEU A 168 0.29 -8.67 20.05
C LEU A 168 -0.82 -9.73 19.93
N SER A 169 -1.31 -9.98 18.72
CA SER A 169 -2.28 -11.04 18.43
C SER A 169 -1.93 -11.78 17.14
N GLY A 170 -2.14 -13.11 17.16
CA GLY A 170 -2.05 -13.96 15.97
C GLY A 170 -3.37 -14.14 15.21
N HIS A 171 -4.46 -13.50 15.68
CA HIS A 171 -5.76 -13.59 15.02
C HIS A 171 -5.68 -12.97 13.62
N ARG A 172 -6.10 -13.75 12.61
CA ARG A 172 -5.99 -13.33 11.21
C ARG A 172 -7.36 -13.03 10.62
N THR A 173 -7.47 -11.87 9.98
CA THR A 173 -8.54 -11.59 9.03
C THR A 173 -8.18 -12.28 7.71
N ARG A 174 -9.04 -13.18 7.24
CA ARG A 174 -8.80 -14.01 6.06
C ARG A 174 -10.03 -14.04 5.15
N GLY A 175 -9.78 -14.16 3.85
CA GLY A 175 -10.78 -14.41 2.83
C GLY A 175 -10.57 -15.76 2.16
N ALA A 176 -11.08 -15.88 0.94
CA ALA A 176 -11.11 -17.12 0.16
C ALA A 176 -10.29 -17.05 -1.13
N ILE A 177 -9.64 -15.91 -1.42
CA ILE A 177 -8.80 -15.75 -2.61
C ILE A 177 -7.54 -16.61 -2.45
N THR A 178 -7.24 -17.41 -3.48
CA THR A 178 -6.05 -18.27 -3.49
C THR A 178 -4.97 -17.60 -4.33
N THR A 179 -3.89 -17.15 -3.69
CA THR A 179 -2.75 -16.51 -4.36
C THR A 179 -2.15 -17.44 -5.43
N GLY A 180 -1.81 -16.90 -6.60
CA GLY A 180 -1.18 -17.66 -7.69
C GLY A 180 -2.10 -18.64 -8.43
N SER A 181 -3.40 -18.68 -8.09
CA SER A 181 -4.36 -19.62 -8.72
C SER A 181 -5.04 -19.09 -9.99
N GLY A 182 -4.77 -17.84 -10.39
CA GLY A 182 -5.53 -17.17 -11.45
C GLY A 182 -6.96 -16.79 -11.04
N ASP A 183 -7.21 -16.64 -9.73
CA ASP A 183 -8.47 -16.12 -9.21
C ASP A 183 -8.78 -14.76 -9.87
N PRO A 184 -9.96 -14.55 -10.48
CA PRO A 184 -10.24 -13.33 -11.21
C PRO A 184 -10.54 -12.13 -10.29
N ARG A 185 -10.82 -12.37 -9.00
CA ARG A 185 -11.26 -11.31 -8.06
C ARG A 185 -10.27 -10.14 -7.92
N PRO A 186 -8.95 -10.34 -7.75
CA PRO A 186 -7.99 -9.24 -7.70
C PRO A 186 -8.07 -8.33 -8.95
N THR A 187 -8.14 -8.92 -10.14
CA THR A 187 -8.31 -8.17 -11.40
C THR A 187 -9.64 -7.43 -11.45
N ILE A 188 -10.74 -8.07 -11.03
CA ILE A 188 -12.06 -7.43 -10.94
C ILE A 188 -12.02 -6.26 -9.96
N TYR A 189 -11.36 -6.40 -8.80
CA TYR A 189 -11.27 -5.34 -7.79
C TYR A 189 -10.53 -4.11 -8.35
N ALA A 190 -9.39 -4.33 -9.02
CA ALA A 190 -8.66 -3.26 -9.70
C ALA A 190 -9.52 -2.58 -10.79
N ALA A 191 -10.22 -3.36 -11.60
CA ALA A 191 -11.10 -2.84 -12.66
C ALA A 191 -12.28 -2.02 -12.09
N VAL A 192 -12.93 -2.50 -11.03
CA VAL A 192 -14.03 -1.78 -10.36
C VAL A 192 -13.52 -0.47 -9.77
N MET A 193 -12.36 -0.46 -9.12
CA MET A 193 -11.75 0.78 -8.62
C MET A 193 -11.42 1.74 -9.77
N ALA A 194 -10.86 1.26 -10.88
CA ALA A 194 -10.56 2.10 -12.05
C ALA A 194 -11.83 2.70 -12.68
N VAL A 195 -12.91 1.92 -12.81
CA VAL A 195 -14.21 2.40 -13.29
C VAL A 195 -14.78 3.45 -12.34
N ALA A 196 -14.69 3.23 -11.03
CA ALA A 196 -15.12 4.21 -10.03
C ALA A 196 -14.32 5.52 -10.10
N ALA A 197 -13.00 5.45 -10.29
CA ALA A 197 -12.17 6.63 -10.49
C ALA A 197 -12.57 7.41 -11.75
N GLY A 198 -12.83 6.71 -12.87
CA GLY A 198 -13.35 7.32 -14.09
C GLY A 198 -14.74 7.96 -13.93
N GLY A 199 -15.63 7.30 -13.19
CA GLY A 199 -16.95 7.82 -12.84
C GLY A 199 -16.87 9.08 -11.98
N LEU A 200 -16.00 9.11 -10.97
CA LEU A 200 -15.73 10.30 -10.17
C LEU A 200 -15.17 11.43 -11.04
N PHE A 201 -14.23 11.14 -11.93
CA PHE A 201 -13.68 12.15 -12.83
C PHE A 201 -14.76 12.78 -13.72
N ALA A 202 -15.62 11.96 -14.32
CA ALA A 202 -16.75 12.42 -15.12
C ALA A 202 -17.75 13.24 -14.29
N ALA A 203 -18.08 12.79 -13.06
CA ALA A 203 -18.95 13.50 -12.14
C ALA A 203 -18.40 14.89 -11.77
N GLY A 204 -17.09 15.02 -11.58
CA GLY A 204 -16.44 16.31 -11.33
C GLY A 204 -16.53 17.28 -12.52
N LYS A 205 -16.52 16.77 -13.77
CA LYS A 205 -16.64 17.60 -14.97
C LYS A 205 -18.03 18.20 -15.18
N VAL A 206 -19.06 17.53 -14.69
CA VAL A 206 -20.45 17.99 -14.78
C VAL A 206 -20.96 18.57 -13.45
N GLU A 207 -20.07 18.78 -12.49
CA GLU A 207 -20.37 19.30 -11.15
C GLU A 207 -21.52 18.54 -10.45
N ALA A 208 -21.60 17.21 -10.66
CA ALA A 208 -22.66 16.36 -10.11
C ALA A 208 -22.65 16.28 -8.57
N VAL A 209 -21.54 16.69 -7.94
CA VAL A 209 -21.38 16.75 -6.48
C VAL A 209 -20.91 18.16 -6.12
N PRO A 210 -21.45 18.78 -5.05
CA PRO A 210 -20.98 20.08 -4.58
C PRO A 210 -19.46 20.09 -4.38
N ALA A 211 -18.78 21.13 -4.87
CA ALA A 211 -17.33 21.24 -4.83
C ALA A 211 -16.72 21.05 -3.43
N ALA A 212 -17.43 21.50 -2.38
CA ALA A 212 -17.00 21.33 -0.99
C ALA A 212 -17.02 19.87 -0.50
N LEU A 213 -17.87 19.02 -1.10
CA LEU A 213 -18.05 17.61 -0.72
C LEU A 213 -17.28 16.65 -1.64
N PHE A 214 -16.97 17.09 -2.86
CA PHE A 214 -16.34 16.25 -3.88
C PHE A 214 -15.01 15.61 -3.43
N PRO A 215 -14.11 16.30 -2.70
CA PRO A 215 -12.89 15.68 -2.19
C PRO A 215 -13.14 14.49 -1.25
N TYR A 216 -14.22 14.53 -0.47
CA TYR A 216 -14.61 13.44 0.45
C TYR A 216 -15.34 12.31 -0.25
N ALA A 217 -15.95 12.56 -1.42
CA ALA A 217 -16.64 11.54 -2.20
C ALA A 217 -15.68 10.41 -2.62
N GLY A 218 -14.45 10.73 -3.02
CA GLY A 218 -13.44 9.73 -3.37
C GLY A 218 -13.09 8.80 -2.20
N ILE A 219 -12.91 9.37 -1.01
CA ILE A 219 -12.64 8.59 0.21
C ILE A 219 -13.83 7.68 0.55
N ALA A 220 -15.05 8.22 0.52
CA ALA A 220 -16.26 7.45 0.81
C ALA A 220 -16.48 6.29 -0.18
N VAL A 221 -16.28 6.54 -1.48
CA VAL A 221 -16.38 5.51 -2.53
C VAL A 221 -15.32 4.43 -2.33
N ALA A 222 -14.05 4.81 -2.12
CA ALA A 222 -12.98 3.84 -1.88
C ALA A 222 -13.27 2.96 -0.65
N ALA A 223 -13.72 3.57 0.46
CA ALA A 223 -14.08 2.84 1.67
C ALA A 223 -15.26 1.88 1.44
N ALA A 224 -16.31 2.32 0.76
CA ALA A 224 -17.47 1.49 0.43
C ALA A 224 -17.08 0.29 -0.45
N LEU A 225 -16.25 0.51 -1.48
CA LEU A 225 -15.75 -0.56 -2.34
C LEU A 225 -14.88 -1.56 -1.57
N TRP A 226 -14.00 -1.08 -0.68
CA TRP A 226 -13.21 -1.96 0.17
C TRP A 226 -14.06 -2.83 1.10
N VAL A 227 -15.12 -2.28 1.69
CA VAL A 227 -16.08 -3.06 2.47
C VAL A 227 -16.72 -4.15 1.59
N ILE A 228 -17.16 -3.81 0.38
CA ILE A 228 -17.73 -4.77 -0.57
C ILE A 228 -16.71 -5.87 -0.92
N PHE A 229 -15.47 -5.52 -1.21
CA PHE A 229 -14.41 -6.47 -1.56
C PHE A 229 -14.09 -7.43 -0.41
N LEU A 230 -14.02 -6.92 0.81
CA LEU A 230 -13.81 -7.75 2.01
C LEU A 230 -14.98 -8.71 2.24
N LEU A 231 -16.22 -8.26 2.03
CA LEU A 231 -17.41 -9.11 2.12
C LEU A 231 -17.43 -10.18 1.02
N ALA A 232 -17.17 -9.79 -0.23
CA ALA A 232 -17.13 -10.69 -1.39
C ALA A 232 -15.98 -11.71 -1.31
N ALA A 233 -14.91 -11.39 -0.60
CA ALA A 233 -13.79 -12.29 -0.38
C ALA A 233 -14.04 -13.32 0.74
N ARG A 234 -15.11 -13.22 1.53
CA ARG A 234 -15.34 -14.14 2.66
C ARG A 234 -15.46 -15.60 2.20
N PRO A 235 -14.95 -16.56 2.99
CA PRO A 235 -15.22 -17.97 2.75
C PRO A 235 -16.72 -18.25 2.77
N ARG A 236 -17.23 -18.97 1.76
CA ARG A 236 -18.60 -19.50 1.81
C ARG A 236 -18.63 -20.55 2.93
N ARG A 237 -19.60 -20.43 3.84
CA ARG A 237 -19.86 -21.40 4.90
C ARG A 237 -20.52 -22.64 4.31
#